data_AF-G0PHM8-F1
#
_entry.id   AF-G0PHM8-F1
#
_cell.length_a   1.000
_cell.length_b   1.000
_cell.length_c   1.000
_cell.angle_alpha   90.00
_cell.angle_beta   90.00
_cell.angle_gamma   90.00
#
_symmetry.space_group_name_H-M   'P 1'
#
loop_
_entity.id
_entity.type
_entity.pdbx_description
1 polymer ?
#
loop_
_entity_poly.entity_id
_entity_poly.type
_entity_poly.pdbx_seq_one_letter_code
_entity_poly.pdbx_strand_id
1 'polypeptide(L)'
;MKRKKCIAVFKKYEKKAFNIALPEPFTNGQYAIKVCDTIGKEEYHQDKFFEKFRHNKAEKNQRASHIIVKTDKKNILLVENYHLPMIFSASMLMGHRWMKACVDNASKLENNKEFRVTKLNYQGKIYESVLDIKEHFNRRRVPYLFGVKIFFNCYMRPEWANWFLTVRQLGVDLKTTDFPYFKDKKATMYHRDDWPTNFIVFQPNDRALMKNNYKEIWAENPELFLDTIELTHFLLQFKIKAKKLEVEKKNGTNKTNGKRKDKKKLKKKKNKDESEDSNSGPENSDSGPSTMTKAQTPQSVTPGSRTRTHGTTTTNTVTPTSRTPGTTRRH
;
A
#
# COMPACT_ATOMS: atom_id res chain seq x y z
N MET A 1 1.89 13.00 -23.41
CA MET A 1 3.22 13.61 -23.17
C MET A 1 4.23 13.00 -24.17
N LYS A 2 4.98 13.79 -24.96
CA LYS A 2 5.86 13.25 -26.03
C LYS A 2 7.11 12.58 -25.43
N ARG A 3 7.44 11.34 -25.83
CA ARG A 3 8.56 10.49 -25.34
C ARG A 3 9.88 11.24 -25.07
N LYS A 4 10.26 12.16 -25.97
CA LYS A 4 11.49 12.98 -25.84
C LYS A 4 11.49 13.89 -24.59
N LYS A 5 10.33 14.46 -24.22
CA LYS A 5 10.20 15.30 -23.01
C LYS A 5 10.38 14.48 -21.73
N CYS A 6 9.86 13.26 -21.68
CA CYS A 6 10.05 12.36 -20.53
C CYS A 6 11.53 11.99 -20.35
N ILE A 7 12.22 11.62 -21.43
CA ILE A 7 13.65 11.27 -21.39
C ILE A 7 14.50 12.46 -20.91
N ALA A 8 14.20 13.68 -21.37
CA ALA A 8 14.91 14.88 -20.93
C ALA A 8 14.72 15.15 -19.41
N VAL A 9 13.52 14.91 -18.88
CA VAL A 9 13.26 15.02 -17.44
C VAL A 9 14.05 13.96 -16.66
N PHE A 10 14.05 12.69 -17.09
CA PHE A 10 14.83 11.65 -16.41
C PHE A 10 16.33 11.96 -16.40
N LYS A 11 16.92 12.34 -17.55
CA LYS A 11 18.33 12.74 -17.62
C LYS A 11 18.68 13.92 -16.72
N LYS A 12 17.78 14.90 -16.58
CA LYS A 12 17.97 16.10 -15.73
C LYS A 12 18.13 15.74 -14.24
N TYR A 13 17.51 14.65 -13.79
CA TYR A 13 17.45 14.27 -12.38
C TYR A 13 18.18 12.95 -12.06
N GLU A 14 18.78 12.30 -13.06
CA GLU A 14 19.45 10.99 -12.94
C GLU A 14 20.59 10.97 -11.90
N LYS A 15 21.30 12.09 -11.73
CA LYS A 15 22.42 12.22 -10.77
C LYS A 15 22.08 13.06 -9.54
N LYS A 16 20.82 13.46 -9.37
CA LYS A 16 20.40 14.31 -8.24
C LYS A 16 19.91 13.44 -7.11
N ALA A 17 20.58 13.51 -5.97
CA ALA A 17 20.03 13.04 -4.71
C ALA A 17 19.02 14.09 -4.22
N PHE A 18 17.77 13.68 -4.05
CA PHE A 18 16.76 14.52 -3.42
C PHE A 18 16.74 14.18 -1.94
N ASN A 19 16.83 15.20 -1.10
CA ASN A 19 16.50 15.04 0.30
C ASN A 19 15.02 14.69 0.37
N ILE A 20 14.70 13.56 1.02
CA ILE A 20 13.32 13.22 1.32
C ILE A 20 12.84 14.27 2.31
N ALA A 21 12.01 15.21 1.85
CA ALA A 21 11.25 16.06 2.76
C ALA A 21 10.27 15.15 3.50
N LEU A 22 10.59 14.84 4.76
CA LEU A 22 9.65 14.15 5.63
C LEU A 22 8.46 15.11 5.86
N PRO A 23 7.21 14.60 5.87
CA PRO A 23 6.08 15.41 6.29
C PRO A 23 6.35 16.04 7.65
N GLU A 24 5.87 17.26 7.85
CA GLU A 24 5.92 17.89 9.18
C GLU A 24 5.24 16.96 10.21
N PRO A 25 5.76 16.90 11.45
CA PRO A 25 5.10 16.16 12.51
C PRO A 25 3.65 16.60 12.63
N PHE A 26 2.73 15.64 12.75
CA PHE A 26 1.33 15.95 13.00
C PHE A 26 1.20 16.83 14.24
N THR A 27 0.55 17.99 14.11
CA THR A 27 0.27 18.84 15.26
C THR A 27 -0.84 18.24 16.12
N ASN A 28 -0.93 18.65 17.38
CA ASN A 28 -2.08 18.34 18.23
C ASN A 28 -3.42 18.62 17.48
N GLY A 29 -4.39 17.71 17.63
CA GLY A 29 -5.64 17.70 16.84
C GLY A 29 -5.61 16.99 15.48
N GLN A 30 -4.44 16.66 14.91
CA GLN A 30 -4.36 15.95 13.62
C GLN A 30 -4.25 14.42 13.76
N TYR A 31 -3.96 13.91 14.97
CA TYR A 31 -3.99 12.48 15.22
C TYR A 31 -5.43 11.96 15.29
N ALA A 32 -5.72 10.91 14.53
CA ALA A 32 -6.85 10.02 14.76
C ALA A 32 -6.36 8.80 15.57
N ILE A 33 -6.82 8.64 16.80
CA ILE A 33 -6.33 7.65 17.77
C ILE A 33 -7.48 6.69 18.07
N LYS A 34 -7.22 5.40 17.84
CA LYS A 34 -8.11 4.31 18.26
C LYS A 34 -7.44 3.53 19.39
N VAL A 35 -8.21 3.15 20.41
CA VAL A 35 -7.77 2.14 21.38
C VAL A 35 -8.32 0.78 20.95
N CYS A 36 -7.49 -0.26 21.04
CA CYS A 36 -7.89 -1.63 20.74
C CYS A 36 -9.08 -2.02 21.62
N ASP A 37 -10.09 -2.65 21.02
CA ASP A 37 -11.36 -2.95 21.68
C ASP A 37 -11.21 -3.96 22.84
N THR A 38 -10.04 -4.60 22.98
CA THR A 38 -9.69 -5.49 24.10
C THR A 38 -9.21 -4.76 25.35
N ILE A 39 -8.99 -3.45 25.29
CA ILE A 39 -8.72 -2.61 26.46
C ILE A 39 -10.06 -2.04 26.94
N GLY A 40 -10.44 -2.37 28.18
CA GLY A 40 -11.63 -1.80 28.81
C GLY A 40 -11.54 -0.28 28.95
N LYS A 41 -12.68 0.43 28.95
CA LYS A 41 -12.73 1.91 29.01
C LYS A 41 -12.03 2.49 30.25
N GLU A 42 -12.17 1.81 31.38
CA GLU A 42 -11.57 2.20 32.65
C GLU A 42 -10.11 1.72 32.78
N GLU A 43 -9.67 0.79 31.92
CA GLU A 43 -8.32 0.25 31.96
C GLU A 43 -7.29 1.24 31.40
N TYR A 44 -6.08 1.20 31.97
CA TYR A 44 -4.91 1.92 31.47
C TYR A 44 -5.11 3.43 31.21
N HIS A 45 -6.03 4.06 31.96
CA HIS A 45 -6.35 5.48 31.87
C HIS A 45 -7.00 5.91 30.54
N GLN A 46 -7.69 5.01 29.83
CA GLN A 46 -8.35 5.35 28.57
C GLN A 46 -9.38 6.48 28.71
N ASP A 47 -10.25 6.45 29.72
CA ASP A 47 -11.25 7.51 29.91
C ASP A 47 -10.60 8.87 30.17
N LYS A 48 -9.62 8.95 31.09
CA LYS A 48 -8.85 10.18 31.36
C LYS A 48 -8.09 10.68 30.13
N PHE A 49 -7.58 9.75 29.31
CA PHE A 49 -6.90 10.09 28.07
C PHE A 49 -7.87 10.74 27.07
N PHE A 50 -9.04 10.16 26.84
CA PHE A 50 -10.01 10.74 25.90
C PHE A 50 -10.83 11.91 26.46
N GLU A 51 -10.87 12.11 27.77
CA GLU A 51 -11.34 13.35 28.38
C GLU A 51 -10.41 14.52 27.98
N LYS A 52 -9.09 14.32 28.08
CA LYS A 52 -8.07 15.33 27.76
C LYS A 52 -7.84 15.50 26.25
N PHE A 53 -7.89 14.42 25.48
CA PHE A 53 -7.58 14.40 24.04
C PHE A 53 -8.80 13.99 23.18
N ARG A 54 -9.99 14.46 23.56
CA ARG A 54 -11.25 14.09 22.90
C ARG A 54 -11.24 14.28 21.39
N HIS A 55 -10.65 15.39 20.92
CA HIS A 55 -10.55 15.73 19.50
C HIS A 55 -9.65 14.78 18.70
N ASN A 56 -8.79 14.02 19.37
CA ASN A 56 -7.93 13.04 18.73
C ASN A 56 -8.55 11.65 18.64
N LYS A 57 -9.75 11.44 19.18
CA LYS A 57 -10.42 10.14 19.07
C LYS A 57 -10.83 9.87 17.63
N ALA A 58 -10.40 8.75 17.07
CA ALA A 58 -10.78 8.36 15.72
C ALA A 58 -12.29 8.12 15.62
N GLU A 59 -12.91 8.65 14.57
CA GLU A 59 -14.31 8.36 14.27
C GLU A 59 -14.50 6.93 13.76
N LYS A 60 -15.74 6.41 13.83
CA LYS A 60 -16.07 5.00 13.54
C LYS A 60 -15.58 4.50 12.17
N ASN A 61 -15.57 5.36 11.16
CA ASN A 61 -15.15 5.03 9.79
C ASN A 61 -13.84 5.72 9.38
N GLN A 62 -13.18 6.41 10.31
CA GLN A 62 -11.93 7.10 10.05
C GLN A 62 -10.76 6.14 10.22
N ARG A 63 -9.85 6.14 9.25
CA ARG A 63 -8.58 5.41 9.41
C ARG A 63 -7.77 6.06 10.52
N ALA A 64 -7.52 5.30 11.59
CA ALA A 64 -6.69 5.77 12.69
C ALA A 64 -5.24 6.00 12.23
N SER A 65 -4.63 7.08 12.68
CA SER A 65 -3.18 7.32 12.60
C SER A 65 -2.40 6.45 13.59
N HIS A 66 -2.97 6.26 14.79
CA HIS A 66 -2.38 5.48 15.88
C HIS A 66 -3.42 4.52 16.44
N ILE A 67 -2.99 3.29 16.71
CA ILE A 67 -3.79 2.27 17.39
C ILE A 67 -3.05 1.88 18.67
N ILE A 68 -3.72 2.03 19.81
CA ILE A 68 -3.20 1.69 21.12
C ILE A 68 -3.55 0.25 21.45
N VAL A 69 -2.55 -0.57 21.77
CA VAL A 69 -2.68 -2.00 22.06
C VAL A 69 -2.11 -2.35 23.43
N LYS A 70 -2.61 -3.43 24.02
CA LYS A 70 -2.06 -3.99 25.25
C LYS A 70 -0.70 -4.61 24.95
N THR A 71 0.28 -4.38 25.82
CA THR A 71 1.67 -4.85 25.65
C THR A 71 2.19 -5.39 26.97
N ASP A 72 3.27 -6.15 26.92
CA ASP A 72 3.98 -6.56 28.13
C ASP A 72 4.79 -5.41 28.76
N LYS A 73 5.53 -5.74 29.84
CA LYS A 73 6.42 -4.80 30.52
C LYS A 73 7.55 -4.27 29.63
N LYS A 74 7.95 -5.01 28.59
CA LYS A 74 9.00 -4.64 27.63
C LYS A 74 8.45 -3.93 26.38
N ASN A 75 7.18 -3.53 26.38
CA ASN A 75 6.49 -2.91 25.25
C ASN A 75 6.34 -3.83 24.02
N ILE A 76 6.35 -5.14 24.24
CA ILE A 76 6.16 -6.16 23.20
C ILE A 76 4.66 -6.49 23.12
N LEU A 77 4.12 -6.50 21.90
CA LEU A 77 2.74 -6.94 21.67
C LEU A 77 2.69 -8.48 21.61
N LEU A 78 1.91 -9.10 22.48
CA LEU A 78 1.51 -10.50 22.32
C LEU A 78 0.44 -10.59 21.23
N VAL A 79 0.80 -11.19 20.10
CA VAL A 79 -0.04 -11.21 18.91
C VAL A 79 -1.11 -12.28 19.04
N GLU A 80 -2.33 -11.84 18.72
CA GLU A 80 -3.53 -12.67 18.59
C GLU A 80 -4.18 -12.32 17.24
N ASN A 81 -5.11 -13.15 16.76
CA ASN A 81 -5.66 -13.03 15.40
C ASN A 81 -6.24 -11.63 15.10
N TYR A 82 -7.00 -11.03 16.03
CA TYR A 82 -7.58 -9.70 15.83
C TYR A 82 -6.56 -8.56 15.74
N HIS A 83 -5.30 -8.80 16.13
CA HIS A 83 -4.23 -7.82 15.94
C HIS A 83 -3.72 -7.75 14.51
N LEU A 84 -3.90 -8.81 13.69
CA LEU A 84 -3.32 -8.89 12.35
C LEU A 84 -3.75 -7.72 11.44
N PRO A 85 -5.04 -7.32 11.36
CA PRO A 85 -5.44 -6.15 10.58
C PRO A 85 -4.84 -4.83 11.08
N MET A 86 -4.50 -4.75 12.37
CA MET A 86 -3.87 -3.56 12.96
C MET A 86 -2.37 -3.53 12.65
N ILE A 87 -1.70 -4.69 12.69
CA ILE A 87 -0.29 -4.86 12.34
C ILE A 87 -0.09 -4.52 10.85
N PHE A 88 -0.91 -5.07 9.96
CA PHE A 88 -0.81 -4.86 8.51
C PHE A 88 -1.65 -3.66 8.02
N SER A 89 -1.52 -2.54 8.74
CA SER A 89 -2.08 -1.24 8.35
C SER A 89 -1.01 -0.16 8.46
N ALA A 90 -1.23 0.99 7.82
CA ALA A 90 -0.33 2.14 8.00
C ALA A 90 -0.45 2.81 9.39
N SER A 91 -1.43 2.42 10.21
CA SER A 91 -1.57 2.97 11.56
C SER A 91 -0.37 2.55 12.41
N MET A 92 0.19 3.49 13.16
CA MET A 92 1.26 3.18 14.11
C MET A 92 0.70 2.42 15.30
N LEU A 93 1.39 1.37 15.74
CA LEU A 93 1.03 0.63 16.95
C LEU A 93 1.72 1.23 18.17
N MET A 94 0.94 1.53 19.19
CA MET A 94 1.37 2.18 20.42
C MET A 94 1.07 1.27 21.61
N GLY A 95 1.98 1.16 22.57
CA GLY A 95 1.70 0.46 23.81
C GLY A 95 0.73 1.26 24.69
N HIS A 96 -0.18 0.57 25.39
CA HIS A 96 -1.19 1.15 26.29
C HIS A 96 -0.63 2.16 27.31
N ARG A 97 0.63 2.01 27.75
CA ARG A 97 1.30 2.96 28.65
C ARG A 97 1.44 4.37 28.09
N TRP A 98 1.33 4.54 26.78
CA TRP A 98 1.31 5.85 26.13
C TRP A 98 0.16 6.72 26.64
N MET A 99 -1.01 6.12 26.88
CA MET A 99 -2.18 6.87 27.36
C MET A 99 -1.88 7.55 28.69
N LYS A 100 -1.34 6.78 29.66
CA LYS A 100 -0.92 7.33 30.95
C LYS A 100 0.14 8.43 30.77
N ALA A 101 1.16 8.19 29.97
CA ALA A 101 2.22 9.17 29.75
C ALA A 101 1.70 10.50 29.16
N CYS A 102 0.70 10.45 28.29
CA CYS A 102 0.03 11.63 27.74
C CYS A 102 -0.87 12.34 28.77
N VAL A 103 -1.55 11.58 29.63
CA VAL A 103 -2.32 12.13 30.76
C VAL A 103 -1.38 12.90 31.69
N ASP A 104 -0.26 12.29 32.08
CA ASP A 104 0.74 12.88 32.97
C ASP A 104 1.45 14.08 32.30
N ASN A 105 1.78 13.99 31.00
CA ASN A 105 2.46 15.03 30.25
C ASN A 105 1.97 15.09 28.79
N ALA A 106 1.27 16.15 28.41
CA ALA A 106 0.65 16.28 27.09
C ALA A 106 1.65 16.29 25.93
N SER A 107 2.91 16.71 26.16
CA SER A 107 3.96 16.69 25.12
C SER A 107 4.30 15.27 24.65
N LYS A 108 3.95 14.22 25.42
CA LYS A 108 4.14 12.82 25.04
C LYS A 108 3.23 12.38 23.89
N LEU A 109 2.19 13.15 23.56
CA LEU A 109 1.35 12.90 22.39
C LEU A 109 2.16 13.04 21.09
N GLU A 110 2.96 14.09 20.99
CA GLU A 110 3.83 14.36 19.83
C GLU A 110 5.17 13.61 19.96
N ASN A 111 5.75 13.58 21.16
CA ASN A 111 7.00 12.88 21.49
C ASN A 111 6.77 11.39 21.80
N ASN A 112 6.14 10.69 20.87
CA ASN A 112 5.58 9.35 21.12
C ASN A 112 6.51 8.18 20.76
N LYS A 113 7.73 8.44 20.28
CA LYS A 113 8.64 7.41 19.72
C LYS A 113 8.90 6.24 20.67
N GLU A 114 9.10 6.52 21.96
CA GLU A 114 9.41 5.51 22.98
C GLU A 114 8.24 4.54 23.26
N PHE A 115 7.00 4.95 22.95
CA PHE A 115 5.81 4.12 23.20
C PHE A 115 5.41 3.28 22.00
N ARG A 116 6.07 3.45 20.85
CA ARG A 116 5.81 2.65 19.65
C ARG A 116 6.14 1.19 19.93
N VAL A 117 5.24 0.31 19.52
CA VAL A 117 5.51 -1.13 19.54
C VAL A 117 6.56 -1.42 18.47
N THR A 118 7.71 -1.95 18.89
CA THR A 118 8.83 -2.30 18.01
C THR A 118 9.07 -3.79 17.88
N LYS A 119 8.43 -4.60 18.74
CA LYS A 119 8.53 -6.06 18.70
C LYS A 119 7.17 -6.71 18.88
N LEU A 120 7.00 -7.84 18.22
CA LEU A 120 5.81 -8.68 18.26
C LEU A 120 6.21 -10.06 18.79
N ASN A 121 5.41 -10.63 19.69
CA ASN A 121 5.56 -12.01 20.13
C ASN A 121 4.37 -12.81 19.63
N TYR A 122 4.62 -13.84 18.81
CA TYR A 122 3.59 -14.77 18.39
C TYR A 122 4.06 -16.19 18.65
N GLN A 123 3.30 -16.93 19.49
CA GLN A 123 3.62 -18.29 19.93
C GLN A 123 5.08 -18.45 20.41
N GLY A 124 5.54 -17.52 21.25
CA GLY A 124 6.88 -17.55 21.85
C GLY A 124 8.00 -17.01 20.94
N LYS A 125 7.72 -16.71 19.67
CA LYS A 125 8.71 -16.18 18.74
C LYS A 125 8.62 -14.66 18.62
N ILE A 126 9.76 -13.99 18.80
CA ILE A 126 9.89 -12.54 18.68
C ILE A 126 10.18 -12.12 17.23
N TYR A 127 9.45 -11.11 16.77
CA TYR A 127 9.61 -10.46 15.47
C TYR A 127 9.89 -8.97 15.65
N GLU A 128 10.89 -8.45 14.94
CA GLU A 128 11.30 -7.03 14.98
C GLU A 128 10.89 -6.26 13.71
N SER A 129 10.10 -6.91 12.85
CA SER A 129 9.68 -6.43 11.52
C SER A 129 8.57 -5.37 11.55
N VAL A 130 7.97 -5.08 12.71
CA VAL A 130 6.78 -4.21 12.79
C VAL A 130 7.05 -2.82 12.21
N LEU A 131 8.22 -2.25 12.46
CA LEU A 131 8.58 -0.94 11.92
C LEU A 131 8.78 -0.99 10.40
N ASP A 132 9.35 -2.07 9.86
CA ASP A 132 9.49 -2.28 8.42
C ASP A 132 8.12 -2.42 7.74
N ILE A 133 7.20 -3.14 8.39
CA ILE A 133 5.80 -3.24 7.95
C ILE A 133 5.19 -1.84 7.92
N LYS A 134 5.28 -1.07 9.02
CA LYS A 134 4.71 0.29 9.08
C LYS A 134 5.29 1.19 8.00
N GLU A 135 6.59 1.14 7.78
CA GLU A 135 7.25 1.93 6.76
C GLU A 135 6.80 1.54 5.35
N HIS A 136 6.65 0.24 5.08
CA HIS A 136 6.18 -0.27 3.79
C HIS A 136 4.79 0.28 3.43
N PHE A 137 3.87 0.26 4.40
CA PHE A 137 2.53 0.81 4.23
C PHE A 137 2.54 2.33 4.12
N ASN A 138 3.29 3.04 4.96
CA ASN A 138 3.33 4.52 4.95
C ASN A 138 3.98 5.08 3.68
N ARG A 139 4.97 4.38 3.11
CA ARG A 139 5.55 4.74 1.80
C ARG A 139 4.69 4.36 0.60
N ARG A 140 3.52 3.74 0.80
CA ARG A 140 2.64 3.25 -0.27
C ARG A 140 3.37 2.38 -1.29
N ARG A 141 4.28 1.52 -0.81
CA ARG A 141 4.97 0.56 -1.68
C ARG A 141 3.95 -0.43 -2.26
N VAL A 142 4.34 -1.11 -3.35
CA VAL A 142 3.53 -2.22 -3.90
C VAL A 142 3.15 -3.17 -2.76
N PRO A 143 1.86 -3.51 -2.59
CA PRO A 143 1.41 -4.33 -1.46
C PRO A 143 2.19 -5.65 -1.36
N TYR A 144 2.42 -6.11 -0.12
CA TYR A 144 3.33 -7.23 0.15
C TYR A 144 2.88 -8.56 -0.48
N LEU A 145 1.57 -8.77 -0.60
CA LEU A 145 0.94 -9.92 -1.25
C LEU A 145 0.35 -9.55 -2.61
N PHE A 146 0.89 -8.53 -3.29
CA PHE A 146 0.42 -8.15 -4.62
C PHE A 146 0.56 -9.32 -5.61
N GLY A 147 -0.54 -9.64 -6.30
CA GLY A 147 -0.60 -10.74 -7.27
C GLY A 147 -0.70 -12.13 -6.64
N VAL A 148 -0.78 -12.24 -5.32
CA VAL A 148 -0.99 -13.50 -4.61
C VAL A 148 -2.49 -13.84 -4.57
N LYS A 149 -2.83 -15.10 -4.81
CA LYS A 149 -4.18 -15.63 -4.58
C LYS A 149 -4.21 -16.47 -3.32
N ILE A 150 -5.22 -16.26 -2.49
CA ILE A 150 -5.40 -17.03 -1.25
C ILE A 150 -6.79 -17.64 -1.26
N PHE A 151 -6.84 -18.96 -1.13
CA PHE A 151 -8.07 -19.71 -0.94
C PHE A 151 -8.20 -20.10 0.54
N PHE A 152 -9.28 -19.68 1.18
CA PHE A 152 -9.56 -20.04 2.58
C PHE A 152 -10.49 -21.25 2.63
N ASN A 153 -10.04 -22.32 3.29
CA ASN A 153 -10.87 -23.50 3.52
C ASN A 153 -12.13 -23.11 4.30
N CYS A 154 -13.29 -23.57 3.83
CA CYS A 154 -14.59 -23.19 4.39
C CYS A 154 -14.73 -21.67 4.55
N TYR A 155 -14.61 -20.91 3.44
CA TYR A 155 -14.55 -19.45 3.42
C TYR A 155 -15.72 -18.72 4.11
N MET A 156 -16.83 -19.39 4.36
CA MET A 156 -18.02 -18.83 5.04
C MET A 156 -17.89 -18.75 6.58
N ARG A 157 -16.78 -19.23 7.18
CA ARG A 157 -16.60 -19.16 8.64
C ARG A 157 -16.34 -17.72 9.11
N PRO A 158 -17.01 -17.23 10.17
CA PRO A 158 -16.84 -15.86 10.68
C PRO A 158 -15.42 -15.57 11.20
N GLU A 159 -14.70 -16.61 11.62
CA GLU A 159 -13.30 -16.55 12.07
C GLU A 159 -12.35 -15.98 11.01
N TRP A 160 -12.72 -16.03 9.73
CA TRP A 160 -11.94 -15.49 8.63
C TRP A 160 -12.02 -13.97 8.51
N ALA A 161 -12.90 -13.28 9.24
CA ALA A 161 -13.10 -11.83 9.10
C ALA A 161 -11.79 -11.04 9.24
N ASN A 162 -11.00 -11.31 10.29
CA ASN A 162 -9.70 -10.65 10.50
C ASN A 162 -8.68 -11.03 9.43
N TRP A 163 -8.69 -12.27 8.96
CA TRP A 163 -7.84 -12.71 7.86
C TRP A 163 -8.17 -11.99 6.56
N PHE A 164 -9.46 -11.88 6.21
CA PHE A 164 -9.91 -11.16 5.02
C PHE A 164 -9.50 -9.70 5.04
N LEU A 165 -9.64 -9.02 6.18
CA LEU A 165 -9.16 -7.64 6.34
C LEU A 165 -7.65 -7.56 6.15
N THR A 166 -6.90 -8.45 6.80
CA THR A 166 -5.44 -8.51 6.74
C THR A 166 -4.92 -8.71 5.31
N VAL A 167 -5.40 -9.73 4.61
CA VAL A 167 -4.89 -10.07 3.27
C VAL A 167 -5.32 -9.04 2.22
N ARG A 168 -6.51 -8.42 2.38
CA ARG A 168 -6.93 -7.28 1.54
C ARG A 168 -6.00 -6.08 1.71
N GLN A 169 -5.64 -5.73 2.95
CA GLN A 169 -4.68 -4.66 3.20
C GLN A 169 -3.31 -4.96 2.58
N LEU A 170 -2.94 -6.25 2.53
CA LEU A 170 -1.70 -6.71 1.90
C LEU A 170 -1.79 -6.86 0.37
N GLY A 171 -2.95 -6.59 -0.24
CA GLY A 171 -3.13 -6.52 -1.69
C GLY A 171 -3.67 -7.77 -2.36
N VAL A 172 -4.20 -8.73 -1.60
CA VAL A 172 -4.90 -9.90 -2.15
C VAL A 172 -6.30 -9.51 -2.62
N ASP A 173 -6.65 -9.85 -3.86
CA ASP A 173 -8.01 -9.73 -4.36
C ASP A 173 -8.82 -10.98 -3.97
N LEU A 174 -9.78 -10.80 -3.06
CA LEU A 174 -10.64 -11.89 -2.58
C LEU A 174 -11.85 -12.17 -3.50
N LYS A 175 -11.95 -11.51 -4.66
CA LYS A 175 -13.04 -11.75 -5.62
C LYS A 175 -12.90 -13.07 -6.38
N THR A 176 -11.73 -13.71 -6.35
CA THR A 176 -11.53 -15.01 -6.98
C THR A 176 -11.99 -16.12 -6.04
N THR A 177 -13.26 -16.50 -6.15
CA THR A 177 -13.85 -17.67 -5.48
C THR A 177 -13.45 -19.00 -6.15
N ASP A 178 -12.86 -18.94 -7.34
CA ASP A 178 -12.45 -20.13 -8.06
C ASP A 178 -11.26 -20.77 -7.37
N PHE A 179 -11.36 -22.08 -7.12
CA PHE A 179 -10.26 -22.90 -6.63
C PHE A 179 -9.01 -22.59 -7.47
N PRO A 180 -7.84 -22.35 -6.83
CA PRO A 180 -6.68 -21.90 -7.56
C PRO A 180 -6.28 -22.96 -8.58
N TYR A 181 -6.58 -22.71 -9.85
CA TYR A 181 -6.01 -23.51 -10.92
C TYR A 181 -4.52 -23.14 -10.97
N PHE A 182 -3.67 -24.05 -10.50
CA PHE A 182 -2.22 -23.90 -10.48
C PHE A 182 -1.67 -24.01 -11.93
N LYS A 183 -1.99 -23.04 -12.79
CA LYS A 183 -1.56 -23.04 -14.21
C LYS A 183 -0.04 -22.89 -14.35
N ASP A 184 0.61 -22.17 -13.41
CA ASP A 184 2.05 -21.93 -13.43
C ASP A 184 2.70 -22.37 -12.11
N LYS A 185 3.22 -23.61 -12.09
CA LYS A 185 3.98 -24.16 -10.95
C LYS A 185 5.26 -23.36 -10.59
N LYS A 186 5.65 -22.36 -11.40
CA LYS A 186 6.92 -21.61 -11.25
C LYS A 186 6.74 -20.11 -10.95
N ALA A 187 5.50 -19.62 -10.83
CA ALA A 187 5.28 -18.21 -10.52
C ALA A 187 5.60 -17.94 -9.05
N THR A 188 6.47 -16.96 -8.80
CA THR A 188 6.86 -16.55 -7.45
C THR A 188 6.28 -15.18 -7.10
N MET A 189 6.13 -14.90 -5.82
CA MET A 189 5.59 -13.62 -5.36
C MET A 189 6.50 -12.44 -5.77
N TYR A 190 5.91 -11.26 -5.95
CA TYR A 190 6.67 -10.04 -6.28
C TYR A 190 7.77 -9.72 -5.23
N HIS A 191 7.45 -9.88 -3.94
CA HIS A 191 8.38 -9.60 -2.83
C HIS A 191 9.10 -10.84 -2.29
N ARG A 192 8.79 -12.04 -2.78
CA ARG A 192 9.38 -13.31 -2.31
C ARG A 192 9.54 -14.27 -3.49
N ASP A 193 10.74 -14.29 -4.07
CA ASP A 193 11.11 -15.25 -5.12
C ASP A 193 11.29 -16.70 -4.61
N ASP A 194 11.30 -16.88 -3.29
CA ASP A 194 11.36 -18.16 -2.59
C ASP A 194 9.97 -18.71 -2.20
N TRP A 195 8.87 -18.07 -2.61
CA TRP A 195 7.50 -18.49 -2.28
C TRP A 195 6.56 -18.47 -3.48
N PRO A 196 5.58 -19.40 -3.55
CA PRO A 196 4.60 -19.46 -4.63
C PRO A 196 3.61 -18.29 -4.58
N THR A 197 2.93 -18.04 -5.70
CA THR A 197 1.89 -16.99 -5.82
C THR A 197 0.49 -17.42 -5.36
N ASN A 198 0.30 -18.68 -4.96
CA ASN A 198 -1.01 -19.20 -4.58
C ASN A 198 -0.92 -19.95 -3.26
N PHE A 199 -1.85 -19.68 -2.34
CA PHE A 199 -1.95 -20.37 -1.04
C PHE A 199 -3.34 -20.95 -0.83
N ILE A 200 -3.39 -22.15 -0.26
CA ILE A 200 -4.55 -22.73 0.38
C ILE A 200 -4.35 -22.59 1.89
N VAL A 201 -5.22 -21.81 2.52
CA VAL A 201 -5.16 -21.48 3.93
C VAL A 201 -6.28 -22.19 4.69
N PHE A 202 -5.93 -22.84 5.80
CA PHE A 202 -6.88 -23.62 6.60
C PHE A 202 -6.60 -23.46 8.10
N GLN A 203 -7.53 -23.88 8.95
CA GLN A 203 -7.28 -23.88 10.39
C GLN A 203 -6.37 -25.04 10.77
N PRO A 204 -5.48 -24.93 11.78
CA PRO A 204 -4.57 -26.01 12.16
C PRO A 204 -5.26 -27.36 12.39
N ASN A 205 -6.46 -27.34 12.97
CA ASN A 205 -7.27 -28.54 13.23
C ASN A 205 -7.75 -29.24 11.95
N ASP A 206 -7.84 -28.53 10.83
CA ASP A 206 -8.26 -29.07 9.54
C ASP A 206 -7.10 -29.74 8.77
N ARG A 207 -5.87 -29.76 9.30
CA ARG A 207 -4.67 -30.23 8.57
C ARG A 207 -4.80 -31.64 8.01
N ALA A 208 -5.29 -32.59 8.82
CA ALA A 208 -5.46 -33.98 8.38
C ALA A 208 -6.49 -34.09 7.26
N LEU A 209 -7.60 -33.36 7.38
CA LEU A 209 -8.64 -33.26 6.36
C LEU A 209 -8.07 -32.70 5.05
N MET A 210 -7.31 -31.60 5.12
CA MET A 210 -6.70 -30.97 3.95
C MET A 210 -5.69 -31.88 3.25
N LYS A 211 -4.85 -32.59 4.01
CA LYS A 211 -3.93 -33.60 3.47
C LYS A 211 -4.66 -34.72 2.75
N ASN A 212 -5.81 -35.16 3.27
CA ASN A 212 -6.58 -36.24 2.66
C ASN A 212 -7.29 -35.76 1.39
N ASN A 213 -7.96 -34.60 1.44
CA ASN A 213 -8.74 -34.06 0.32
C ASN A 213 -7.86 -33.64 -0.87
N TYR A 214 -6.61 -33.26 -0.60
CA TYR A 214 -5.67 -32.77 -1.62
C TYR A 214 -4.38 -33.59 -1.67
N LYS A 215 -4.45 -34.91 -1.40
CA LYS A 215 -3.28 -35.79 -1.21
C LYS A 215 -2.21 -35.66 -2.30
N GLU A 216 -2.60 -35.66 -3.57
CA GLU A 216 -1.69 -35.57 -4.71
C GLU A 216 -1.02 -34.19 -4.79
N ILE A 217 -1.81 -33.12 -4.73
CA ILE A 217 -1.31 -31.73 -4.79
C ILE A 217 -0.41 -31.43 -3.59
N TRP A 218 -0.79 -31.92 -2.40
CA TRP A 218 -0.02 -31.77 -1.17
C TRP A 218 1.33 -32.48 -1.27
N ALA A 219 1.37 -33.69 -1.82
CA ALA A 219 2.63 -34.44 -1.98
C ALA A 219 3.58 -33.75 -2.96
N GLU A 220 3.04 -33.18 -4.04
CA GLU A 220 3.85 -32.50 -5.06
C GLU A 220 4.28 -31.07 -4.64
N ASN A 221 3.43 -30.33 -3.93
CA ASN A 221 3.60 -28.90 -3.66
C ASN A 221 3.13 -28.54 -2.23
N PRO A 222 3.78 -29.09 -1.18
CA PRO A 222 3.34 -28.88 0.20
C PRO A 222 3.36 -27.41 0.64
N GLU A 223 4.20 -26.57 0.02
CA GLU A 223 4.35 -25.14 0.30
C GLU A 223 3.14 -24.28 -0.10
N LEU A 224 2.23 -24.82 -0.92
CA LEU A 224 0.96 -24.16 -1.24
C LEU A 224 0.00 -24.18 -0.05
N PHE A 225 0.19 -25.08 0.90
CA PHE A 225 -0.72 -25.30 2.02
C PHE A 225 -0.16 -24.68 3.29
N LEU A 226 -0.86 -23.68 3.81
CA LEU A 226 -0.48 -23.02 5.06
C LEU A 226 -1.65 -23.09 6.04
N ASP A 227 -1.40 -23.54 7.27
CA ASP A 227 -2.35 -23.23 8.32
C ASP A 227 -2.23 -21.75 8.76
N THR A 228 -3.18 -21.28 9.57
CA THR A 228 -3.20 -19.90 10.04
C THR A 228 -2.00 -19.53 10.92
N ILE A 229 -1.35 -20.49 11.58
CA ILE A 229 -0.15 -20.27 12.39
C ILE A 229 1.04 -20.05 11.46
N GLU A 230 1.22 -20.94 10.48
CA GLU A 230 2.27 -20.85 9.46
C GLU A 230 2.17 -19.55 8.67
N LEU A 231 0.95 -19.18 8.22
CA LEU A 231 0.72 -17.93 7.53
C LEU A 231 1.04 -16.72 8.41
N THR A 232 0.68 -16.76 9.70
CA THR A 232 1.02 -15.67 10.63
C THR A 232 2.53 -15.53 10.77
N HIS A 233 3.26 -16.63 10.96
CA HIS A 233 4.72 -16.61 10.99
C HIS A 233 5.33 -16.06 9.71
N PHE A 234 4.82 -16.48 8.54
CA PHE A 234 5.26 -15.98 7.24
C PHE A 234 5.09 -14.46 7.12
N LEU A 235 3.90 -13.94 7.47
CA LEU A 235 3.58 -12.52 7.37
C LEU A 235 4.38 -11.69 8.38
N LEU A 236 4.48 -12.13 9.63
CA LEU A 236 5.23 -11.43 10.67
C LEU A 236 6.74 -11.43 10.40
N GLN A 237 7.26 -12.38 9.61
CA GLN A 237 8.65 -12.32 9.18
C GLN A 237 8.94 -11.16 8.23
N PHE A 238 7.94 -10.75 7.44
CA PHE A 238 7.95 -9.62 6.50
C PHE A 238 9.25 -9.48 5.68
N LYS A 239 9.76 -10.60 5.16
CA LYS A 239 10.99 -10.58 4.35
C LYS A 239 10.71 -10.04 2.96
N ILE A 240 11.61 -9.23 2.42
CA ILE A 240 11.54 -8.81 1.02
C ILE A 240 12.78 -9.35 0.30
N LYS A 241 12.55 -10.30 -0.62
CA LYS A 241 13.51 -10.90 -1.55
C LYS A 241 12.93 -10.78 -2.95
N ALA A 242 13.09 -9.61 -3.57
CA ALA A 242 12.68 -9.42 -4.95
C ALA A 242 13.86 -9.77 -5.87
N LYS A 243 13.58 -10.59 -6.90
CA LYS A 243 14.55 -10.89 -7.96
C LYS A 243 15.00 -9.57 -8.59
N LYS A 244 16.29 -9.25 -8.51
CA LYS A 244 16.84 -8.09 -9.23
C LYS A 244 16.61 -8.34 -10.72
N LEU A 245 15.86 -7.44 -11.38
CA LEU A 245 15.84 -7.41 -12.83
C LEU A 245 17.26 -7.05 -13.26
N GLU A 246 18.04 -8.02 -13.73
CA GLU A 246 19.27 -7.72 -14.45
C GLU A 246 18.86 -7.00 -15.73
N VAL A 247 19.01 -5.68 -15.71
CA VAL A 247 18.98 -4.90 -16.93
C VAL A 247 20.26 -5.27 -17.66
N GLU A 248 20.17 -6.23 -18.58
CA GLU A 248 21.20 -6.41 -19.59
C GLU A 248 21.41 -5.04 -20.26
N LYS A 249 22.52 -4.39 -19.93
CA LYS A 249 23.02 -3.26 -20.71
C LYS A 249 23.35 -3.82 -22.08
N LYS A 250 22.39 -3.82 -23.00
CA LYS A 250 22.67 -3.87 -24.43
C LYS A 250 23.40 -2.58 -24.79
N ASN A 251 24.71 -2.57 -24.53
CA ASN A 251 25.62 -1.63 -25.15
C ASN A 251 25.52 -1.88 -26.65
N GLY A 252 25.06 -0.85 -27.36
CA GLY A 252 24.88 -0.91 -28.79
C GLY A 252 26.20 -1.20 -29.51
N THR A 253 26.14 -2.12 -30.45
CA THR A 253 26.82 -1.95 -31.72
C THR A 253 25.85 -2.39 -32.79
N ASN A 254 25.41 -1.42 -33.60
CA ASN A 254 24.79 -1.69 -34.88
C ASN A 254 25.77 -2.52 -35.72
N LYS A 255 25.44 -3.79 -35.96
CA LYS A 255 25.67 -4.40 -37.26
C LYS A 255 24.35 -4.95 -37.75
N THR A 256 23.79 -4.19 -38.68
CA THR A 256 22.87 -4.66 -39.70
C THR A 256 23.30 -6.03 -40.22
N ASN A 257 22.38 -6.99 -40.19
CA ASN A 257 22.19 -7.93 -41.30
C ASN A 257 20.78 -8.51 -41.19
N GLY A 258 19.85 -7.86 -41.87
CA GLY A 258 18.55 -8.43 -42.18
C GLY A 258 18.71 -9.55 -43.20
N LYS A 259 18.23 -10.75 -42.90
CA LYS A 259 17.85 -11.73 -43.93
C LYS A 259 16.37 -11.53 -44.25
N ARG A 260 16.10 -10.69 -45.24
CA ARG A 260 14.86 -10.73 -46.01
C ARG A 260 14.96 -11.90 -47.00
N LYS A 261 13.95 -12.76 -46.99
CA LYS A 261 13.62 -13.65 -48.10
C LYS A 261 13.30 -12.79 -49.33
N ASP A 262 14.00 -12.98 -50.45
CA ASP A 262 13.46 -13.61 -51.66
C ASP A 262 14.36 -13.43 -52.90
N LYS A 263 14.48 -14.56 -53.62
CA LYS A 263 14.65 -14.80 -55.07
C LYS A 263 15.61 -13.97 -55.96
N LYS A 264 16.35 -14.82 -56.71
CA LYS A 264 16.73 -14.77 -58.15
C LYS A 264 18.04 -14.08 -58.56
N LYS A 265 18.96 -14.96 -58.99
CA LYS A 265 20.09 -14.74 -59.90
C LYS A 265 19.68 -13.92 -61.13
N LEU A 266 20.50 -12.94 -61.53
CA LEU A 266 21.09 -12.89 -62.87
C LEU A 266 22.33 -11.97 -62.91
N LYS A 267 23.28 -12.35 -63.76
CA LYS A 267 24.61 -11.77 -63.98
C LYS A 267 24.57 -10.40 -64.70
N LYS A 268 25.63 -9.62 -64.51
CA LYS A 268 26.64 -9.20 -65.53
C LYS A 268 26.88 -7.68 -65.67
N LYS A 269 28.18 -7.33 -65.67
CA LYS A 269 28.91 -6.16 -66.24
C LYS A 269 28.61 -4.77 -65.62
N LYS A 270 29.58 -4.03 -65.06
CA LYS A 270 30.90 -3.48 -65.47
C LYS A 270 30.74 -2.03 -65.93
N ASN A 271 31.69 -1.19 -65.45
CA ASN A 271 32.02 0.20 -65.81
C ASN A 271 31.14 1.25 -65.12
N LYS A 272 31.58 2.45 -64.71
CA LYS A 272 32.79 3.31 -64.84
C LYS A 272 32.14 4.69 -64.58
N ASP A 273 32.48 5.59 -63.66
CA ASP A 273 33.72 6.31 -63.35
C ASP A 273 33.32 7.39 -62.31
N GLU A 274 34.32 7.97 -61.63
CA GLU A 274 34.53 9.41 -61.30
C GLU A 274 33.34 10.24 -60.74
N SER A 275 33.49 11.18 -59.82
CA SER A 275 34.57 12.10 -59.44
C SER A 275 34.22 12.60 -58.02
N GLU A 276 35.17 12.85 -57.13
CA GLU A 276 35.70 14.19 -56.77
C GLU A 276 34.57 15.23 -56.49
N ASP A 277 34.58 16.04 -55.44
CA ASP A 277 35.66 16.56 -54.60
C ASP A 277 34.95 17.28 -53.41
N SER A 278 35.52 17.31 -52.20
CA SER A 278 36.30 18.44 -51.64
C SER A 278 35.47 19.74 -51.51
N ASN A 279 35.53 20.55 -50.47
CA ASN A 279 36.57 20.79 -49.49
C ASN A 279 36.00 21.73 -48.38
N SER A 280 36.79 21.88 -47.31
CA SER A 280 37.03 23.11 -46.53
C SER A 280 35.83 23.90 -46.00
N GLY A 281 35.71 24.13 -44.69
CA GLY A 281 36.75 24.73 -43.86
C GLY A 281 36.12 25.83 -43.00
N PRO A 282 36.84 26.38 -42.02
CA PRO A 282 36.31 26.62 -40.68
C PRO A 282 36.35 28.12 -40.28
N GLU A 283 36.31 28.36 -38.95
CA GLU A 283 36.73 29.56 -38.20
C GLU A 283 35.59 30.40 -37.58
N ASN A 284 35.50 30.39 -36.25
CA ASN A 284 36.02 31.40 -35.27
C ASN A 284 34.92 32.46 -35.01
N SER A 285 34.72 33.13 -33.87
CA SER A 285 35.45 33.46 -32.63
C SER A 285 34.39 34.08 -31.70
N ASP A 286 34.33 33.74 -30.41
CA ASP A 286 34.91 34.46 -29.25
C ASP A 286 34.27 35.83 -28.88
N SER A 287 34.00 36.00 -27.57
CA SER A 287 33.94 37.23 -26.75
C SER A 287 32.88 37.19 -25.64
N GLY A 288 33.31 37.45 -24.39
CA GLY A 288 32.55 37.34 -23.14
C GLY A 288 31.74 38.58 -22.73
N PRO A 289 31.84 39.04 -21.46
CA PRO A 289 30.98 38.61 -20.34
C PRO A 289 30.18 39.78 -19.74
N SER A 290 29.10 39.53 -18.97
CA SER A 290 28.61 40.50 -17.96
C SER A 290 27.52 39.98 -17.00
N THR A 291 27.85 40.10 -15.70
CA THR A 291 27.07 40.58 -14.54
C THR A 291 25.74 39.97 -14.10
N MET A 292 25.68 39.78 -12.77
CA MET A 292 24.54 39.33 -11.97
C MET A 292 23.44 40.37 -11.84
N THR A 293 22.18 39.90 -11.86
CA THR A 293 21.07 40.55 -11.16
C THR A 293 20.20 39.49 -10.49
N LYS A 294 19.96 39.68 -9.18
CA LYS A 294 19.01 38.92 -8.35
C LYS A 294 17.62 38.92 -8.99
N ALA A 295 17.02 37.73 -9.16
CA ALA A 295 15.60 37.59 -9.47
C ALA A 295 14.89 36.71 -8.44
N GLN A 296 14.01 37.39 -7.73
CA GLN A 296 12.91 37.00 -6.84
C GLN A 296 12.36 35.57 -6.99
N THR A 297 12.15 34.95 -5.83
CA THR A 297 11.34 33.75 -5.61
C THR A 297 9.90 33.96 -6.09
N PRO A 298 9.31 33.06 -6.92
CA PRO A 298 7.88 33.15 -7.23
C PRO A 298 7.04 32.73 -6.02
N GLN A 299 6.19 33.64 -5.55
CA GLN A 299 5.10 33.34 -4.62
C GLN A 299 4.10 32.38 -5.28
N SER A 300 3.77 31.31 -4.57
CA SER A 300 2.70 30.37 -4.94
C SER A 300 1.34 31.03 -4.73
N VAL A 301 0.64 31.30 -5.83
CA VAL A 301 -0.76 31.76 -5.85
C VAL A 301 -1.68 30.58 -5.52
N THR A 302 -2.39 30.68 -4.40
CA THR A 302 -3.47 29.77 -4.01
C THR A 302 -4.71 30.01 -4.89
N PRO A 303 -5.31 29.00 -5.53
CA PRO A 303 -6.62 29.15 -6.16
C PRO A 303 -7.71 29.20 -5.08
N GLY A 304 -8.44 30.31 -5.04
CA GLY A 304 -9.42 30.64 -4.02
C GLY A 304 -10.65 29.74 -3.96
N SER A 305 -11.16 29.60 -2.74
CA SER A 305 -12.49 29.11 -2.40
C SER A 305 -13.57 29.86 -3.18
N ARG A 306 -14.44 29.12 -3.87
CA ARG A 306 -15.76 29.61 -4.26
C ARG A 306 -16.79 29.17 -3.23
N THR A 307 -17.09 30.08 -2.31
CA THR A 307 -18.31 30.12 -1.52
C THR A 307 -19.50 30.35 -2.46
N ARG A 308 -20.58 29.59 -2.31
CA ARG A 308 -21.87 29.89 -2.94
C ARG A 308 -22.99 29.78 -1.91
N THR A 309 -23.37 30.93 -1.38
CA THR A 309 -24.57 31.30 -0.62
C THR A 309 -25.11 32.56 -1.34
N HIS A 310 -26.38 32.87 -1.55
CA HIS A 310 -27.70 32.49 -1.03
C HIS A 310 -28.78 32.85 -2.10
N GLY A 311 -30.03 32.42 -1.90
CA GLY A 311 -31.23 33.02 -2.55
C GLY A 311 -32.37 32.02 -2.85
N THR A 312 -33.01 31.40 -1.86
CA THR A 312 -34.39 31.70 -1.35
C THR A 312 -35.48 32.05 -2.38
N THR A 313 -36.46 31.15 -2.53
CA THR A 313 -37.89 31.51 -2.70
C THR A 313 -38.77 30.38 -2.12
N THR A 314 -39.35 30.64 -0.95
CA THR A 314 -40.60 30.04 -0.40
C THR A 314 -41.79 30.82 -1.00
N THR A 315 -43.05 30.40 -1.14
CA THR A 315 -44.00 29.54 -0.40
C THR A 315 -45.17 29.20 -1.36
N ASN A 316 -45.95 28.14 -1.10
CA ASN A 316 -47.38 28.30 -0.74
C ASN A 316 -48.10 26.96 -0.53
N THR A 317 -48.79 26.95 0.61
CA THR A 317 -49.69 25.96 1.21
C THR A 317 -51.08 26.04 0.57
N VAL A 318 -51.78 24.91 0.42
CA VAL A 318 -53.26 24.87 0.37
C VAL A 318 -53.76 23.56 1.01
N THR A 319 -54.57 23.70 2.06
CA THR A 319 -55.66 22.76 2.42
C THR A 319 -56.95 23.59 2.34
N PRO A 320 -58.11 23.02 1.95
CA PRO A 320 -59.12 22.79 3.00
C PRO A 320 -60.17 21.67 2.75
N THR A 321 -60.79 21.24 3.87
CA THR A 321 -62.19 20.81 4.09
C THR A 321 -62.82 19.58 3.43
N SER A 322 -63.12 18.59 4.30
CA SER A 322 -64.47 18.04 4.63
C SER A 322 -65.64 18.29 3.66
N ARG A 323 -66.25 17.19 3.19
CA ARG A 323 -67.68 17.06 2.84
C ARG A 323 -68.16 15.61 3.04
N THR A 324 -69.16 15.42 3.90
CA THR A 324 -70.11 14.29 3.89
C THR A 324 -71.34 14.71 3.08
N PRO A 325 -71.96 13.80 2.30
CA PRO A 325 -73.29 13.22 2.61
C PRO A 325 -73.29 11.69 2.32
N GLY A 326 -74.04 10.79 2.94
CA GLY A 326 -75.46 10.78 3.29
C GLY A 326 -76.08 9.49 2.73
N THR A 327 -76.41 8.55 3.62
CA THR A 327 -77.55 7.60 3.54
C THR A 327 -77.64 6.59 2.37
N THR A 328 -77.48 5.28 2.66
CA THR A 328 -78.58 4.30 2.50
C THR A 328 -78.30 2.98 3.23
N ARG A 329 -79.41 2.39 3.66
CA ARG A 329 -79.64 1.26 4.58
C ARG A 329 -80.04 0.01 3.75
N ARG A 330 -80.03 -1.16 4.41
CA ARG A 330 -80.57 -2.50 4.05
C ARG A 330 -79.44 -3.51 3.82
N HIS A 331 -79.46 -4.72 4.36
CA HIS A 331 -80.41 -5.42 5.23
C HIS A 331 -79.64 -6.41 6.09
#